data_AF-A0A954FZW1-F1
#
_entry.id   AF-A0A954FZW1-F1
#
_cell.length_a   1.000
_cell.length_b   1.000
_cell.length_c   1.000
_cell.angle_alpha   90.00
_cell.angle_beta   90.00
_cell.angle_gamma   90.00
#
_symmetry.space_group_name_H-M   'P 1'
#
loop_
_entity.id
_entity.type
_entity.pdbx_description
1 polymer ?
#
loop_
_entity_poly.entity_id
_entity_poly.type
_entity_poly.pdbx_seq_one_letter_code
_entity_poly.pdbx_strand_id
1 'polypeptide(L)' 'MWTDLMFAAAFGGVGIVMAVIGYFVFDLAEFRINFADEIKKDNRSAAIVVAAFIAGVC' A
#
# COMPACT_ATOMS: atom_id res chain seq x y z
N MET A 1 -13.63 0.74 30.79
CA MET A 1 -14.52 1.53 29.91
C MET A 1 -13.78 2.68 29.23
N TRP A 2 -13.20 3.64 29.95
CA TRP A 2 -12.40 4.72 29.33
C TRP A 2 -11.07 4.24 28.72
N THR A 3 -10.41 3.28 29.34
CA THR A 3 -9.16 2.67 28.84
C THR A 3 -9.36 1.94 27.52
N ASP A 4 -10.45 1.17 27.39
CA ASP A 4 -10.76 0.38 26.19
C ASP A 4 -11.00 1.29 24.97
N LEU A 5 -11.68 2.43 25.19
CA LEU A 5 -11.92 3.43 24.16
C LEU A 5 -10.61 4.09 23.69
N MET A 6 -9.68 4.36 24.60
CA MET A 6 -8.36 4.90 24.25
C MET A 6 -7.52 3.89 23.44
N PHE A 7 -7.55 2.61 23.79
CA PHE A 7 -6.86 1.57 23.02
C PHE A 7 -7.45 1.40 21.63
N ALA A 8 -8.78 1.41 21.49
CA ALA A 8 -9.45 1.32 20.20
C ALA A 8 -9.11 2.53 19.30
N ALA A 9 -9.11 3.75 19.85
CA ALA A 9 -8.73 4.95 19.13
C ALA A 9 -7.25 4.95 18.70
N ALA A 10 -6.36 4.49 19.57
CA ALA A 10 -4.94 4.36 19.26
C ALA A 10 -4.68 3.33 18.16
N PHE A 11 -5.34 2.17 18.22
CA PHE A 11 -5.20 1.12 17.21
C PHE A 11 -5.73 1.57 15.84
N GLY A 12 -6.89 2.23 15.82
CA GLY A 12 -7.43 2.85 14.60
C GLY A 12 -6.50 3.92 14.03
N GLY A 13 -5.95 4.79 14.88
CA GLY A 13 -5.00 5.82 14.48
C GLY A 13 -3.71 5.25 13.89
N VAL A 14 -3.15 4.21 14.51
CA VAL A 14 -1.95 3.51 13.99
C VAL A 14 -2.24 2.87 12.64
N GLY A 15 -3.40 2.22 12.47
CA GLY A 15 -3.79 1.63 11.20
C GLY A 15 -3.86 2.65 10.05
N ILE A 16 -4.43 3.83 10.32
CA ILE A 16 -4.50 4.92 9.34
C ILE A 16 -3.10 5.41 8.97
N VAL A 17 -2.22 5.63 9.96
CA VAL A 17 -0.83 6.06 9.72
C VAL A 17 -0.07 5.02 8.89
N MET A 18 -0.27 3.73 9.19
CA MET A 18 0.35 2.64 8.44
C MET A 18 -0.10 2.63 6.98
N ALA A 19 -1.40 2.86 6.72
CA ALA A 19 -1.95 2.94 5.37
C ALA A 19 -1.38 4.14 4.58
N VAL A 20 -1.21 5.29 5.24
CA VAL A 20 -0.57 6.48 4.63
C VAL A 20 0.88 6.21 4.26
N ILE A 21 1.64 5.54 5.13
CA ILE A 21 3.02 5.15 4.84
C ILE A 21 3.07 4.17 3.67
N GLY A 22 2.18 3.18 3.63
CA GLY A 22 2.03 2.28 2.50
C GLY A 22 1.84 3.06 1.20
N TYR A 23 0.85 3.95 1.16
CA TYR A 23 0.57 4.78 -0.01
C TYR A 23 1.78 5.60 -0.46
N PHE A 24 2.54 6.18 0.47
CA PHE A 24 3.74 6.96 0.15
C PHE A 24 4.87 6.10 -0.46
N VAL A 25 5.05 4.87 0.04
CA VAL A 25 6.02 3.92 -0.54
C VAL A 25 5.59 3.52 -1.96
N PHE A 26 4.29 3.38 -2.20
CA PHE A 26 3.76 3.06 -3.52
C PHE A 26 3.87 4.21 -4.52
N ASP A 27 3.57 5.44 -4.09
CA ASP A 27 3.75 6.63 -4.92
C ASP A 27 5.24 6.82 -5.31
N LEU A 28 6.16 6.54 -4.39
CA LEU A 28 7.59 6.52 -4.68
C LEU A 28 7.99 5.39 -5.65
N ALA A 29 7.34 4.23 -5.56
CA ALA A 29 7.58 3.12 -6.46
C ALA A 29 7.06 3.42 -7.88
N GLU A 30 5.86 3.98 -8.02
CA GLU A 30 5.30 4.45 -9.30
C GLU A 30 6.15 5.55 -9.94
N PHE A 31 6.70 6.47 -9.15
CA PHE A 31 7.58 7.51 -9.66
C PHE A 31 8.91 6.97 -10.21
N ARG A 32 9.44 5.90 -9.61
CA ARG A 32 10.73 5.29 -10.00
C ARG A 32 10.59 4.24 -11.09
N ILE A 33 9.43 3.59 -11.20
CA ILE A 33 9.19 2.43 -12.05
C ILE A 33 7.95 2.73 -12.89
N ASN A 34 8.15 2.97 -14.19
CA ASN A 34 7.04 2.98 -15.14
C ASN A 34 6.56 1.54 -15.32
N PHE A 35 5.66 1.09 -14.43
CA PHE A 35 5.15 -0.29 -14.43
C PHE A 35 4.60 -0.70 -15.79
N ALA A 36 4.05 0.23 -16.58
CA ALA A 36 3.60 0.00 -17.94
C ALA A 36 4.73 -0.42 -18.91
N ASP A 37 5.92 0.17 -18.79
CA ASP A 37 7.11 -0.21 -19.57
C ASP A 37 7.74 -1.50 -19.05
N GLU A 38 7.74 -1.70 -17.73
CA GLU A 38 8.25 -2.93 -17.10
C GLU A 38 7.41 -4.15 -17.51
N ILE A 39 6.08 -4.01 -17.52
CA ILE A 39 5.16 -5.07 -17.97
C ILE A 39 5.33 -5.35 -19.47
N LYS A 40 5.55 -4.32 -20.29
CA LYS A 40 5.89 -4.50 -21.72
C LYS A 40 7.22 -5.21 -21.95
N LYS A 41 8.15 -5.13 -21.00
CA LYS A 41 9.45 -5.83 -21.01
C LYS A 41 9.40 -7.25 -20.43
N ASP A 42 8.21 -7.83 -20.26
CA ASP A 42 7.99 -9.16 -19.68
C ASP A 42 8.41 -9.28 -18.19
N ASN A 43 8.54 -8.16 -17.48
CA ASN A 43 8.86 -8.19 -16.06
C ASN A 43 7.62 -8.59 -15.24
N ARG A 44 7.47 -9.90 -15.00
CA ARG A 44 6.33 -10.45 -14.25
C ARG A 44 6.24 -9.95 -12.81
N SER A 45 7.34 -9.53 -12.21
CA SER A 45 7.34 -9.00 -10.85
C SER A 45 6.53 -7.70 -10.75
N ALA A 46 6.68 -6.80 -11.73
CA ALA A 46 5.88 -5.58 -11.85
C ALA A 46 4.39 -5.89 -12.06
N ALA A 47 4.08 -6.88 -12.92
CA ALA A 47 2.70 -7.30 -13.19
C ALA A 47 2.00 -7.86 -11.93
N ILE A 48 2.70 -8.64 -11.10
CA ILE A 48 2.14 -9.21 -9.86
C ILE A 48 1.84 -8.11 -8.83
N VAL A 49 2.72 -7.11 -8.70
CA VAL A 49 2.51 -5.98 -7.79
C VAL A 49 1.27 -5.17 -8.21
N VAL A 50 1.14 -4.85 -9.50
CA VAL A 50 -0.05 -4.14 -10.03
C VAL A 50 -1.32 -5.00 -9.90
N ALA A 51 -1.23 -6.31 -10.13
CA ALA A 51 -2.36 -7.22 -9.97
C ALA A 51 -2.83 -7.34 -8.51
N ALA A 52 -1.90 -7.40 -7.55
CA ALA A 52 -2.23 -7.39 -6.12
C ALA A 52 -2.94 -6.08 -5.71
N PHE A 53 -2.52 -4.96 -6.30
CA PHE A 53 -3.19 -3.67 -6.14
C PHE A 53 -4.63 -3.66 -6.66
N ILE A 54 -4.84 -4.10 -7.90
CA ILE A 54 -6.18 -4.14 -8.51
C ILE A 54 -7.10 -5.12 -7.77
N ALA A 55 -6.53 -6.22 -7.26
CA ALA A 55 -7.27 -7.17 -6.43
C ALA A 55 -7.71 -6.59 -5.08
N GLY A 56 -7.27 -5.38 -4.71
CA GLY A 56 -7.60 -4.75 -3.45
C GLY A 56 -7.00 -5.50 -2.26
N VAL A 57 -5.91 -6.25 -2.49
CA VAL A 57 -5.09 -6.81 -1.41
C VAL A 57 -4.24 -5.66 -0.88
N CYS A 58 -4.92 -4.77 -0.15
CA CYS A 58 -4.34 -3.90 0.86
C CYS A 58 -4.13 -4.72 2.13
#